data_AF-A0A838TJJ4-F1
#
_entry.id   AF-A0A838TJJ4-F1
#
_cell.length_a   1.000
_cell.length_b   1.000
_cell.length_c   1.000
_cell.angle_alpha   90.00
_cell.angle_beta   90.00
_cell.angle_gamma   90.00
#
_symmetry.space_group_name_H-M   'P 1'
#
loop_
_entity.id
_entity.type
_entity.pdbx_description
1 polymer ?
#
loop_
_entity_poly.entity_id
_entity_poly.type
_entity_poly.pdbx_seq_one_letter_code
_entity_poly.pdbx_strand_id
1 'polypeptide(L)' 'VWQWIRHPRGALTDGRKVTKELFRSVLEEELQKIEGGIGPERYRKGKFTVARELFDRITTDDEFVEFLTLPGYEKLD' A
#
# COMPACT_ATOMS: atom_id res chain seq x y z
N VAL A 1 -7.30 -4.06 3.32
CA VAL A 1 -6.42 -3.41 4.32
C VAL A 1 -7.09 -2.24 5.01
N TRP A 2 -7.61 -1.23 4.27
CA TRP A 2 -8.32 -0.07 4.83
C TRP A 2 -9.33 -0.42 5.94
N GLN A 3 -10.19 -1.42 5.69
CA GLN A 3 -11.19 -1.86 6.66
C GLN A 3 -10.57 -2.47 7.93
N TRP A 4 -9.49 -3.25 7.81
CA TRP A 4 -8.83 -3.87 8.95
C TRP A 4 -8.18 -2.82 9.86
N ILE A 5 -7.63 -1.75 9.29
CA ILE A 5 -7.07 -0.63 10.07
C ILE A 5 -8.14 0.00 10.96
N ARG A 6 -9.37 0.18 10.44
CA ARG A 6 -10.45 0.92 11.13
C ARG A 6 -11.34 0.06 12.00
N HIS A 7 -11.60 -1.17 11.58
CA HIS A 7 -12.55 -2.02 12.29
C HIS A 7 -11.92 -2.57 13.58
N PRO A 8 -12.59 -2.55 14.74
CA PRO A 8 -12.01 -3.02 16.01
C PRO A 8 -11.43 -4.44 15.92
N ARG A 9 -12.14 -5.35 15.23
CA ARG A 9 -11.70 -6.74 15.01
C ARG A 9 -10.67 -6.94 13.89
N GLY A 10 -10.18 -5.88 13.26
CA GLY A 10 -9.12 -5.98 12.26
C GLY A 10 -7.78 -6.31 12.91
N ALA A 11 -7.54 -7.60 13.11
CA ALA A 11 -6.31 -8.16 13.65
C ALA A 11 -5.81 -9.27 12.74
N LEU A 12 -4.50 -9.49 12.74
CA LEU A 12 -3.88 -10.62 12.07
C LEU A 12 -4.17 -11.92 12.84
N THR A 13 -3.89 -13.06 12.21
CA THR A 13 -4.07 -14.39 12.83
C THR A 13 -3.20 -14.61 14.06
N ASP A 14 -2.08 -13.88 14.17
CA ASP A 14 -1.19 -13.87 15.34
C ASP A 14 -1.65 -12.91 16.46
N GLY A 15 -2.81 -12.27 16.29
CA GLY A 15 -3.41 -11.37 17.28
C GLY A 15 -2.96 -9.91 17.19
N ARG A 16 -1.99 -9.57 16.33
CA ARG A 16 -1.56 -8.16 16.16
C ARG A 16 -2.68 -7.32 15.55
N LYS A 17 -2.95 -6.16 16.14
CA LYS A 17 -3.88 -5.17 15.58
C LYS A 17 -3.33 -4.63 14.27
N VAL A 18 -4.17 -4.56 13.24
CA VAL A 18 -3.79 -3.89 11.99
C VAL A 18 -3.87 -2.38 12.20
N THR A 19 -2.73 -1.69 12.08
CA THR A 19 -2.62 -0.22 12.19
C THR A 19 -2.02 0.38 10.92
N LYS A 20 -2.04 1.72 10.79
CA LYS A 20 -1.41 2.43 9.66
C LYS A 20 0.11 2.18 9.66
N GLU A 21 0.73 2.12 10.84
CA GLU A 21 2.15 1.88 11.03
C GLU A 21 2.54 0.46 10.61
N LEU A 22 1.78 -0.55 11.04
CA LEU A 22 2.01 -1.94 10.64
C LEU A 22 1.85 -2.11 9.13
N PHE A 23 0.83 -1.48 8.55
CA PHE A 23 0.65 -1.50 7.10
C PHE A 23 1.84 -0.88 6.37
N ARG A 24 2.33 0.28 6.80
CA ARG A 24 3.47 0.96 6.17
C ARG A 24 4.77 0.19 6.28
N SER A 25 5.02 -0.49 7.41
CA SER A 25 6.20 -1.34 7.55
C SER A 25 6.15 -2.52 6.60
N VAL A 26 5.00 -3.20 6.51
CA VAL A 26 4.81 -4.32 5.59
C VAL A 26 4.89 -3.85 4.13
N LEU A 27 4.34 -2.68 3.80
CA LEU A 27 4.44 -2.12 2.45
C LEU A 27 5.90 -1.95 2.02
N GLU A 28 6.75 -1.42 2.89
CA GLU A 28 8.18 -1.24 2.62
C GLU A 28 8.90 -2.59 2.46
N GLU A 29 8.65 -3.54 3.36
CA GLU A 29 9.22 -4.90 3.27
C GLU A 29 8.85 -5.59 1.94
N GLU A 30 7.60 -5.46 1.49
CA GLU A 30 7.15 -6.07 0.23
C GLU A 30 7.76 -5.37 -0.99
N LEU A 31 7.96 -4.05 -0.96
CA LEU A 31 8.64 -3.32 -2.04
C LEU A 31 10.11 -3.75 -2.19
N GLN A 32 10.80 -3.96 -1.08
CA GLN A 32 12.17 -4.48 -1.09
C GLN A 32 12.24 -5.91 -1.67
N LYS A 33 11.26 -6.77 -1.35
CA LYS A 33 11.15 -8.11 -1.95
C LYS A 33 10.88 -8.03 -3.45
N ILE A 34 10.01 -7.12 -3.89
CA ILE A 34 9.73 -6.89 -5.30
C ILE A 34 11.00 -6.45 -6.03
N GLU A 35 11.72 -5.45 -5.50
CA GLU A 35 12.97 -4.97 -6.07
C GLU A 35 14.01 -6.10 -6.18
N GLY A 36 14.15 -6.92 -5.14
CA GLY A 36 15.02 -8.10 -5.16
C GLY A 36 14.59 -9.16 -6.18
N GLY A 37 13.29 -9.33 -6.40
CA GLY A 37 12.74 -10.34 -7.32
C GLY A 37 12.78 -9.96 -8.80
N ILE A 38 12.58 -8.68 -9.13
CA ILE A 38 12.58 -8.19 -10.53
C ILE A 38 13.91 -7.53 -10.94
N GLY A 39 14.76 -7.25 -9.96
CA GLY A 39 16.03 -6.55 -10.12
C GLY A 39 15.90 -5.02 -10.07
N PRO A 40 16.95 -4.33 -9.57
CA PRO A 40 16.92 -2.89 -9.30
C PRO A 40 16.75 -2.04 -10.57
N GLU A 41 17.15 -2.54 -11.74
CA GLU A 41 16.96 -1.81 -13.00
C GLU A 41 15.49 -1.78 -13.43
N ARG A 42 14.80 -2.93 -13.39
CA ARG A 42 13.37 -2.99 -13.73
C ARG A 42 12.52 -2.26 -12.70
N TYR A 43 12.90 -2.35 -11.43
CA TYR A 43 12.25 -1.61 -10.36
C TYR A 43 12.35 -0.09 -10.58
N ARG A 44 13.56 0.44 -10.82
CA ARG A 44 13.75 1.88 -11.07
C ARG A 44 13.10 2.39 -12.35
N LYS A 45 12.97 1.54 -13.38
CA LYS A 45 12.26 1.88 -14.64
C LYS A 45 10.73 1.84 -14.49
N GLY A 46 10.22 1.11 -13.49
CA GLY A 46 8.80 1.02 -13.19
C GLY A 46 8.28 2.22 -12.40
N LYS A 47 6.96 2.39 -12.35
CA LYS A 47 6.28 3.42 -11.54
C LYS A 47 6.04 2.96 -10.07
N PHE A 48 6.97 2.21 -9.46
CA PHE A 48 6.77 1.63 -8.12
C PHE A 48 6.67 2.68 -7.01
N THR A 49 7.42 3.78 -7.11
CA THR A 49 7.29 4.90 -6.16
C THR A 49 5.89 5.53 -6.22
N VAL A 50 5.36 5.75 -7.43
CA VAL A 50 4.00 6.28 -7.62
C VAL A 50 2.95 5.28 -7.12
N ALA A 51 3.13 4.00 -7.42
CA ALA A 51 2.24 2.94 -6.94
C ALA A 51 2.23 2.84 -5.41
N ARG A 52 3.39 2.95 -4.75
CA ARG A 52 3.53 2.99 -3.29
C ARG A 52 2.74 4.16 -2.71
N GLU A 53 2.94 5.36 -3.24
CA GLU A 53 2.26 6.58 -2.74
C GLU A 53 0.76 6.49 -2.90
N LEU A 54 0.30 6.04 -4.06
CA LEU A 54 -1.12 5.84 -4.33
C LEU A 54 -1.71 4.80 -3.38
N PHE A 55 -1.03 3.67 -3.20
CA PHE A 55 -1.52 2.58 -2.35
C PHE A 55 -1.52 2.94 -0.86
N ASP A 56 -0.51 3.66 -0.39
CA ASP A 56 -0.47 4.18 0.99
C ASP A 56 -1.64 5.12 1.23
N ARG A 57 -1.88 6.05 0.31
CA ARG A 57 -2.97 7.02 0.41
C ARG A 57 -4.33 6.34 0.48
N ILE A 58 -4.70 5.52 -0.52
CA ILE A 58 -6.04 4.90 -0.56
C ILE A 58 -6.28 3.93 0.61
N THR A 59 -5.23 3.41 1.24
CA THR A 59 -5.33 2.48 2.37
C THR A 59 -5.41 3.21 3.71
N THR A 60 -4.70 4.33 3.85
CA THR A 60 -4.55 5.03 5.14
C THR A 60 -5.43 6.27 5.26
N ASP A 61 -5.92 6.85 4.16
CA ASP A 61 -6.86 7.99 4.17
C ASP A 61 -8.15 7.62 4.92
N ASP A 62 -8.70 8.59 5.65
CA ASP A 62 -9.89 8.40 6.49
C ASP A 62 -11.17 8.28 5.67
N GLU A 63 -11.22 8.97 4.53
CA GLU A 63 -12.25 8.78 3.53
C GLU A 63 -11.91 7.59 2.64
N PHE A 64 -12.89 6.72 2.43
CA PHE A 64 -12.75 5.60 1.52
C PHE A 64 -12.98 6.10 0.09
N VAL A 65 -11.96 6.03 -0.76
CA VAL A 65 -12.14 6.27 -2.19
C VAL A 65 -12.97 5.14 -2.79
N GLU A 66 -14.05 5.48 -3.49
CA GLU A 66 -14.95 4.46 -4.09
C GLU A 66 -14.23 3.58 -5.12
N PHE A 67 -13.33 4.19 -5.90
CA PHE A 67 -12.55 3.49 -6.92
C PHE A 67 -11.11 3.96 -6.91
N LEU A 68 -10.16 3.02 -6.81
CA LEU A 68 -8.73 3.30 -6.90
C LEU A 68 -8.34 3.94 -8.24
N THR A 69 -9.16 3.75 -9.27
CA THR A 69 -8.93 4.32 -10.60
C THR A 69 -9.10 5.83 -10.62
N LEU A 70 -9.89 6.44 -9.73
CA LEU A 70 -10.05 7.90 -9.68
C LEU A 70 -8.70 8.59 -9.39
N PRO A 71 -8.03 8.34 -8.24
CA PRO A 71 -6.71 8.90 -7.99
C PRO A 71 -5.62 8.27 -8.86
N GLY A 72 -5.82 7.05 -9.38
CA GLY A 72 -4.92 6.43 -10.33
C GLY A 72 -4.89 7.13 -11.69
N TYR A 73 -6.04 7.62 -12.17
CA TYR A 73 -6.16 8.31 -13.45
C TYR A 73 -5.41 9.64 -13.46
N GLU A 74 -5.36 10.35 -12.33
CA GLU A 74 -4.54 11.55 -12.13
C GLU A 74 -3.03 11.30 -12.26
N LYS A 75 -2.59 10.03 -12.27
CA LYS A 75 -1.18 9.61 -12.41
C LYS A 75 -0.86 9.04 -13.79
N LEU A 76 -1.85 9.01 -14.68
CA LEU A 76 -1.68 8.72 -16.10
C LEU A 76 -1.43 10.07 -16.80
N ASP A 77 -0.22 10.26 -17.33
CA ASP A 77 0.06 11.35 -18.26
C ASP A 77 -0.64 11.10 -19.60
#